data_AF-A0A7C3FK91-F1
#
_entry.id   AF-A0A7C3FK91-F1
#
_cell.length_a   1.000
_cell.length_b   1.000
_cell.length_c   1.000
_cell.angle_alpha   90.00
_cell.angle_beta   90.00
_cell.angle_gamma   90.00
#
_symmetry.space_group_name_H-M   'P 1'
#
loop_
_entity.id
_entity.type
_entity.pdbx_description
1 polymer ?
#
loop_
_entity_poly.entity_id
_entity_poly.type
_entity_poly.pdbx_seq_one_letter_code
_entity_poly.pdbx_strand_id
1 'polypeptide(L)' 'LHQVDGGQRLAKSLSTLKSIHQSNAHDGEVVLNVAAAEVALPFVLAKASELGLSIRTVEIREPNLETVFLHLTGRALRD' A
#
# COMPACT_ATOMS: atom_id res chain seq x y z
N LEU A 1 -3.72 19.48 13.14
CA LEU A 1 -2.96 19.92 11.95
C LEU A 1 -1.73 19.05 11.65
N HIS A 2 -1.18 18.23 12.57
CA HIS A 2 0.07 17.47 12.35
C HIS A 2 -0.01 16.18 11.49
N GLN A 3 -1.19 15.74 11.05
CA GLN A 3 -1.35 14.43 10.41
C GLN A 3 -0.98 14.41 8.92
N VAL A 4 -1.09 15.56 8.24
CA VAL A 4 -0.86 15.69 6.78
C VAL A 4 0.63 15.66 6.44
N ASP A 5 1.49 16.30 7.23
CA ASP A 5 2.96 16.25 7.07
C ASP A 5 3.55 14.86 7.36
N GLY A 6 2.96 14.15 8.33
CA GLY A 6 3.40 12.81 8.71
C GLY A 6 3.29 11.81 7.56
N GLY A 7 2.14 11.79 6.90
CA GLY A 7 1.88 10.89 5.77
C GLY A 7 2.84 11.11 4.59
N GLN A 8 3.14 12.37 4.26
CA GLN A 8 4.08 12.69 3.18
C GLN A 8 5.51 12.23 3.50
N ARG A 9 5.97 12.41 4.74
CA ARG A 9 7.30 11.94 5.17
C ARG A 9 7.39 10.42 5.12
N LEU A 10 6.35 9.74 5.57
CA LEU A 10 6.25 8.29 5.50
C LEU A 10 6.31 7.80 4.05
N ALA A 11 5.45 8.32 3.17
CA ALA A 11 5.41 7.96 1.75
C ALA A 11 6.76 8.20 1.06
N LYS A 12 7.41 9.33 1.34
CA LYS A 12 8.72 9.65 0.76
C LYS A 12 9.80 8.67 1.23
N SER A 13 9.84 8.35 2.53
CA SER A 13 10.79 7.36 3.05
C SER A 13 10.57 5.97 2.46
N LEU A 14 9.31 5.60 2.27
CA LEU A 14 8.89 4.32 1.73
C LEU A 14 9.15 4.21 0.22
N SER A 15 9.02 5.30 -0.55
CA SER A 15 9.33 5.33 -1.99
C SER A 15 10.76 4.89 -2.34
N THR A 16 11.68 4.98 -1.39
CA THR A 16 13.08 4.55 -1.51
C THR A 16 13.26 3.02 -1.45
N LEU A 17 12.25 2.28 -0.98
CA LEU A 17 12.29 0.82 -0.88
C LEU A 17 11.95 0.17 -2.22
N LYS A 18 12.82 -0.74 -2.67
CA LYS A 18 12.69 -1.47 -3.93
C LYS A 18 11.39 -2.29 -4.05
N SER A 19 10.80 -2.66 -2.92
CA SER A 19 9.56 -3.45 -2.85
C SER A 19 8.29 -2.62 -3.10
N ILE A 20 8.42 -1.28 -3.16
CA ILE A 20 7.30 -0.37 -3.35
C ILE A 20 7.28 0.09 -4.81
N HIS A 21 6.17 -0.19 -5.48
CA HIS A 21 5.94 0.25 -6.85
C HIS A 21 5.45 1.70 -6.89
N GLN A 22 4.64 2.09 -5.90
CA GLN A 22 4.08 3.43 -5.84
C GLN A 22 3.76 3.81 -4.40
N SER A 23 4.02 5.06 -4.04
CA SER A 23 3.64 5.62 -2.74
C SER A 23 2.98 6.97 -2.97
N ASN A 24 1.76 7.13 -2.49
CA ASN A 24 1.03 8.39 -2.57
C ASN A 24 0.52 8.77 -1.17
N ALA A 25 0.65 10.04 -0.79
CA ALA A 25 0.11 10.55 0.45
C ALA A 25 -0.86 11.69 0.14
N HIS A 26 -2.10 11.60 0.63
CA HIS A 26 -3.13 12.61 0.39
C HIS A 26 -4.03 12.75 1.61
N ASP A 27 -4.34 13.99 2.02
CA ASP A 27 -5.26 14.32 3.13
C ASP A 27 -5.08 13.51 4.44
N GLY A 28 -3.84 13.15 4.77
CA GLY A 28 -3.52 12.39 5.98
C GLY A 28 -3.64 10.86 5.84
N GLU A 29 -3.91 10.37 4.64
CA GLU A 29 -3.85 8.95 4.26
C GLU A 29 -2.60 8.68 3.41
N VAL A 30 -2.07 7.46 3.51
CA VAL A 30 -0.94 6.99 2.70
C VAL A 30 -1.33 5.71 1.98
N VAL A 31 -1.37 5.78 0.66
CA VAL A 31 -1.66 4.65 -0.22
C VAL A 31 -0.34 4.12 -0.78
N LEU A 32 -0.08 2.83 -0.58
CA LEU A 32 1.15 2.16 -1.01
C LEU A 32 0.80 0.98 -1.93
N ASN A 33 1.34 1.01 -3.14
CA ASN A 33 1.33 -0.13 -4.04
C ASN A 33 2.62 -0.91 -3.83
N VAL A 34 2.49 -2.13 -3.29
CA VAL A 34 3.59 -3.02 -2.92
C VAL A 34 3.38 -4.39 -3.53
N ALA A 35 4.47 -5.08 -3.87
CA ALA A 35 4.39 -6.43 -4.42
C ALA A 35 3.85 -7.45 -3.40
N ALA A 36 4.19 -7.26 -2.12
CA ALA A 36 3.78 -8.13 -1.02
C ALA A 36 3.42 -7.28 0.20
N ALA A 37 2.14 -7.21 0.54
CA ALA A 37 1.66 -6.43 1.67
C ALA A 37 2.16 -6.99 3.02
N GLU A 38 2.23 -8.32 3.15
CA GLU A 38 2.77 -9.04 4.31
C GLU A 38 4.22 -8.65 4.65
N VAL A 39 5.05 -8.41 3.63
CA VAL A 39 6.44 -7.96 3.82
C VAL A 39 6.48 -6.45 4.05
N ALA A 40 5.66 -5.67 3.34
CA ALA A 40 5.69 -4.21 3.45
C ALA A 40 5.14 -3.69 4.79
N LEU A 41 4.09 -4.32 5.33
CA LEU A 41 3.41 -3.95 6.58
C LEU A 41 4.37 -3.67 7.75
N PRO A 42 5.24 -4.61 8.16
CA PRO A 42 6.16 -4.39 9.28
C PRO A 42 7.14 -3.26 9.01
N PHE A 43 7.57 -3.05 7.76
CA PHE A 43 8.44 -1.91 7.39
C PHE A 43 7.71 -0.57 7.52
N VAL A 44 6.46 -0.51 7.06
CA VAL A 44 5.61 0.68 7.15
C VAL A 44 5.36 1.04 8.61
N LEU A 45 5.01 0.05 9.44
CA LEU A 45 4.81 0.22 10.88
C LEU A 45 6.09 0.69 11.59
N ALA A 46 7.23 0.08 11.29
CA ALA A 46 8.52 0.48 11.85
C ALA A 46 8.88 1.93 11.47
N LYS A 47 8.71 2.31 10.20
CA LYS A 47 8.96 3.70 9.76
C LYS A 47 7.99 4.70 10.35
N ALA A 48 6.72 4.35 10.48
CA ALA A 48 5.74 5.21 11.15
C ALA A 48 6.13 5.42 12.61
N SER A 49 6.52 4.35 13.31
CA SER A 49 6.96 4.41 14.70
C SER A 49 8.24 5.25 14.87
N GLU A 50 9.23 5.13 13.98
CA GLU A 50 10.45 5.97 14.00
C GLU A 50 10.15 7.45 13.76
N LEU A 51 9.14 7.75 12.95
CA LEU A 51 8.68 9.11 12.68
C LEU A 51 7.74 9.66 13.76
N GLY A 52 7.43 8.87 14.80
CA GLY A 52 6.51 9.24 15.88
C GLY A 52 5.04 9.33 15.42
N LEU A 53 4.69 8.63 14.34
CA LEU A 53 3.35 8.62 13.75
C LEU A 53 2.53 7.45 14.29
N SER A 54 1.31 7.75 14.75
CA SER A 54 0.36 6.73 15.20
C SER A 54 -0.53 6.28 14.03
N ILE A 55 -0.39 5.01 13.63
CA ILE A 55 -1.27 4.39 12.63
C ILE A 55 -2.55 3.95 13.33
N ARG A 56 -3.70 4.36 12.80
CA ARG A 56 -5.01 4.13 13.42
C ARG A 56 -5.82 3.04 12.69
N THR A 57 -5.60 2.93 11.39
CA THR A 57 -6.26 1.96 10.52
C THR A 57 -5.25 1.56 9.45
N VAL A 58 -5.18 0.26 9.15
CA VAL A 58 -4.45 -0.26 8.00
C VAL A 58 -5.43 -1.09 7.19
N GLU A 59 -5.58 -0.77 5.92
CA GLU A 59 -6.40 -1.52 4.98
C GLU A 59 -5.48 -2.12 3.91
N ILE A 60 -5.56 -3.44 3.74
CA ILE A 60 -4.80 -4.16 2.72
C ILE A 60 -5.80 -4.62 1.67
N ARG A 61 -5.56 -4.21 0.43
CA ARG A 61 -6.36 -4.67 -0.71
C ARG A 61 -5.49 -5.52 -1.61
N GLU A 62 -5.72 -6.82 -1.57
CA GLU A 62 -5.18 -7.72 -2.59
C GLU A 62 -6.08 -7.62 -3.83
N PRO A 63 -5.55 -7.29 -5.03
CA PRO A 63 -6.33 -7.40 -6.24
C PRO A 63 -6.79 -8.85 -6.38
N ASN A 64 -8.10 -9.07 -6.40
CA ASN A 64 -8.67 -10.41 -6.47
C ASN A 64 -8.40 -11.04 -7.84
N LEU A 65 -8.10 -12.34 -7.82
CA LEU A 65 -7.89 -13.17 -9.00
C LEU A 65 -9.14 -13.33 -9.90
N GLU A 66 -10.28 -12.72 -9.57
CA GLU A 66 -11.46 -12.65 -10.45
C GLU A 66 -11.19 -11.80 -11.72
N THR A 67 -10.35 -10.76 -11.61
CA THR A 67 -10.03 -9.87 -12.75
C THR A 67 -8.93 -10.44 -13.66
N VAL A 68 -8.00 -11.23 -13.10
CA VAL A 68 -6.90 -11.85 -13.85
C VAL A 68 -7.35 -13.14 -14.56
N PHE A 69 -8.46 -13.75 -14.14
CA PHE A 69 -8.98 -14.95 -14.77
C PHE A 69 -9.57 -14.70 -16.17
N LEU A 70 -10.06 -13.49 -16.45
CA LEU A 70 -10.69 -13.15 -17.73
C LEU A 70 -9.72 -12.84 -18.88
N HIS A 71 -8.41 -12.66 -18.62
CA HIS A 71 -7.46 -12.23 -19.65
C HIS A 71 -6.48 -13.32 -20.15
N LEU A 72 -6.48 -14.52 -19.57
CA LEU A 72 -5.59 -15.62 -20.03
C LEU A 72 -6.33 -16.83 -20.60
N THR A 73 -7.64 -16.94 -20.41
CA THR A 73 -8.46 -17.85 -21.20
C THR A 73 -9.64 -17.06 -21.74
N GLY A 74 -9.62 -16.78 -23.04
CA GLY A 74 -10.80 -16.32 -23.79
C GLY A 74 -11.88 -17.41 -23.84
N ARG A 75 -12.34 -17.88 -22.69
CA ARG A 75 -13.50 -18.74 -22.52
C ARG A 75 -14.27 -18.25 -21.32
N ALA A 76 -15.27 -17.43 -21.62
CA ALA A 76 -16.48 -17.34 -20.82
C ALA A 76 -16.86 -18.77 -20.38
N LEU A 77 -16.97 -18.97 -19.07
CA LEU A 77 -17.62 -20.12 -18.49
C LEU A 77 -19.10 -20.06 -18.93
N ARG A 78 -19.40 -20.58 -20.12
CA ARG A 78 -20.75 -20.99 -20.53
C ARG A 78 -20.82 -22.49 -20.30
N ASP A 79 -21.38 -22.89 -19.17
CA ASP A 79 -22.65 -23.62 -19.11
C ASP A 79 -23.21 -23.50 -17.68
#